data_AF-A0A2E5V017-F1
#
_entry.id   AF-A0A2E5V017-F1
#
_cell.length_a   1.000
_cell.length_b   1.000
_cell.length_c   1.000
_cell.angle_alpha   90.00
_cell.angle_beta   90.00
_cell.angle_gamma   90.00
#
_symmetry.space_group_name_H-M   'P 1'
#
loop_
_entity.id
_entity.type
_entity.pdbx_description
1 polymer ?
#
loop_
_entity_poly.entity_id
_entity_poly.type
_entity_poly.pdbx_seq_one_letter_code
_entity_poly.pdbx_strand_id
1 'polypeptide(L)'
;MRRVVEALLSAVPGIGAVAALLVLVFYVFAVIATKLFGGEFPQWFGTIGESMFSLFQIMTLESWSMGIVRPVMEQFPYAWSFFVVFIIISSFTVLNLFIAIIVDSMQTLNADGQERTVERIGIVLDEDTQKVSDEISQLRAEIRELRSEVTRDRS
;
A
#
# COMPACT_ATOMS: atom_id res chain seq x y z
N MET A 1 -9.51 -22.39 0.79
CA MET A 1 -10.30 -21.32 0.14
C MET A 1 -10.62 -20.17 1.10
N ARG A 2 -11.27 -20.40 2.26
CA ARG A 2 -11.59 -19.33 3.24
C ARG A 2 -10.38 -18.47 3.67
N ARG A 3 -9.24 -19.10 3.99
CA ARG A 3 -7.98 -18.40 4.31
C ARG A 3 -7.44 -17.49 3.20
N VAL A 4 -7.65 -17.85 1.94
CA VAL A 4 -7.19 -17.05 0.78
C VAL A 4 -8.09 -15.82 0.59
N VAL A 5 -9.41 -16.00 0.78
CA VAL A 5 -10.38 -14.89 0.72
C VAL A 5 -10.16 -13.92 1.88
N GLU A 6 -9.90 -14.42 3.10
CA GLU A 6 -9.60 -13.60 4.27
C GLU A 6 -8.30 -12.79 4.08
N ALA A 7 -7.25 -13.38 3.48
CA ALA A 7 -6.01 -12.68 3.15
C ALA A 7 -6.18 -11.58 2.08
N LEU A 8 -7.07 -11.79 1.10
CA LEU A 8 -7.41 -10.77 0.10
C LEU A 8 -8.21 -9.62 0.73
N LEU A 9 -9.16 -9.93 1.61
CA LEU A 9 -9.99 -8.93 2.29
C LEU A 9 -9.18 -8.11 3.32
N SER A 10 -8.18 -8.70 3.98
CA SER A 10 -7.32 -7.99 4.94
C SER A 10 -6.38 -6.97 4.30
N ALA A 11 -6.12 -7.05 2.99
CA ALA A 11 -5.31 -6.07 2.26
C ALA A 11 -6.10 -4.80 1.86
N VAL A 12 -7.44 -4.91 1.75
CA VAL A 12 -8.32 -3.82 1.31
C VAL A 12 -8.23 -2.52 2.15
N PRO A 13 -8.10 -2.55 3.50
CA PRO A 13 -8.13 -1.34 4.31
C PRO A 13 -6.99 -0.36 3.99
N GLY A 14 -5.78 -0.85 3.69
CA GLY A 14 -4.63 0.00 3.37
C GLY A 14 -4.73 0.68 2.00
N ILE A 15 -5.51 0.11 1.09
CA ILE A 15 -5.58 0.51 -0.32
C ILE A 15 -6.88 1.30 -0.63
N GLY A 16 -7.81 1.32 0.32
CA GLY A 16 -9.17 1.87 0.14
C GLY A 16 -9.20 3.30 -0.39
N ALA A 17 -8.23 4.16 -0.01
CA ALA A 17 -8.17 5.54 -0.49
C ALA A 17 -7.89 5.64 -2.00
N VAL A 18 -6.94 4.85 -2.52
CA VAL A 18 -6.59 4.85 -3.96
C VAL A 18 -7.71 4.20 -4.77
N ALA A 19 -8.30 3.12 -4.25
CA ALA A 19 -9.46 2.48 -4.87
C ALA A 19 -10.67 3.42 -4.94
N ALA A 20 -10.96 4.17 -3.86
CA ALA A 20 -12.02 5.17 -3.83
C ALA A 20 -11.77 6.31 -4.83
N LEU A 21 -10.52 6.76 -4.95
CA LEU A 21 -10.12 7.74 -5.97
C LEU A 21 -10.37 7.21 -7.38
N LEU A 22 -9.99 5.95 -7.66
CA LEU A 22 -10.23 5.33 -8.97
C LEU A 22 -11.72 5.27 -9.31
N VAL A 23 -12.56 4.85 -8.37
CA VAL A 23 -14.02 4.81 -8.53
C VAL A 23 -14.60 6.21 -8.77
N LEU A 24 -14.13 7.22 -8.02
CA LEU A 24 -14.55 8.60 -8.20
C LEU A 24 -14.18 9.13 -9.59
N VAL A 25 -12.94 8.91 -10.03
CA VAL A 25 -12.48 9.28 -11.38
C VAL A 25 -13.34 8.58 -12.42
N PHE A 26 -13.59 7.28 -12.29
CA PHE A 26 -14.46 6.53 -13.19
C PHE A 26 -15.85 7.14 -13.30
N TYR A 27 -16.47 7.45 -12.15
CA TYR A 27 -17.80 8.04 -12.12
C TYR A 27 -17.84 9.41 -12.81
N VAL A 28 -16.87 10.28 -12.53
CA VAL A 28 -16.78 11.61 -13.15
C VAL A 28 -16.64 11.48 -14.67
N PHE A 29 -15.73 10.64 -15.16
CA PHE A 29 -15.55 10.44 -16.59
C PHE A 29 -16.77 9.78 -17.24
N ALA A 30 -17.46 8.86 -16.57
CA ALA A 30 -18.67 8.24 -17.09
C ALA A 30 -19.79 9.27 -17.28
N VAL A 31 -20.04 10.12 -16.29
CA VAL A 31 -21.05 11.19 -16.40
C VAL A 31 -20.71 12.17 -17.53
N ILE A 32 -19.43 12.54 -17.68
CA ILE A 32 -18.99 13.41 -18.77
C ILE A 32 -19.17 12.72 -20.13
N ALA A 33 -18.74 11.46 -20.26
CA ALA A 33 -18.88 10.69 -21.50
C ALA A 33 -20.35 10.53 -21.90
N THR A 34 -21.24 10.23 -20.95
CA THR A 34 -22.68 10.14 -21.20
C THR A 34 -23.23 11.45 -21.77
N LYS A 35 -22.84 12.58 -21.19
CA LYS A 35 -23.30 13.91 -21.62
C LYS A 35 -22.71 14.34 -22.97
N LEU A 36 -21.44 14.02 -23.23
CA LEU A 36 -20.74 14.47 -24.44
C LEU A 36 -21.05 13.60 -25.65
N PHE A 37 -21.11 12.28 -25.47
CA PHE A 37 -21.12 11.32 -26.58
C PHE A 37 -22.41 10.49 -26.67
N GLY A 38 -23.23 10.47 -25.61
CA GLY A 38 -24.40 9.59 -25.53
C GLY A 38 -25.49 9.82 -26.58
N GLY A 39 -25.57 11.02 -27.15
CA GLY A 39 -26.52 11.33 -28.23
C GLY A 39 -26.18 10.63 -29.55
N GLU A 40 -24.90 10.61 -29.92
CA GLU A 40 -24.42 10.06 -31.20
C GLU A 40 -23.96 8.60 -31.06
N PHE A 41 -23.51 8.21 -29.87
CA PHE A 41 -22.98 6.87 -29.58
C PHE A 41 -23.73 6.21 -28.40
N PRO A 42 -25.05 5.98 -28.51
CA PRO A 42 -25.87 5.48 -27.40
C PRO A 42 -25.43 4.08 -26.92
N GLN A 43 -24.92 3.23 -27.81
CA GLN A 43 -24.43 1.88 -27.47
C GLN A 43 -23.21 1.87 -26.53
N TRP A 44 -22.44 2.95 -26.48
CA TRP A 44 -21.25 3.07 -25.64
C TRP A 44 -21.46 4.07 -24.51
N PHE A 45 -22.22 5.13 -24.76
CA PHE A 45 -22.32 6.27 -23.85
C PHE A 45 -23.76 6.72 -23.60
N GLY A 46 -24.79 5.96 -23.98
CA GLY A 46 -26.19 6.38 -23.85
C GLY A 46 -26.64 6.57 -22.40
N THR A 47 -26.11 5.74 -21.51
CA THR A 47 -26.33 5.79 -20.06
C THR A 47 -25.01 5.82 -19.31
N ILE A 48 -25.07 6.16 -18.02
CA ILE A 48 -23.90 6.11 -17.13
C ILE A 48 -23.36 4.67 -17.06
N GLY A 49 -24.23 3.65 -17.05
CA GLY A 49 -23.80 2.25 -16.99
C GLY A 49 -23.05 1.81 -18.25
N GLU A 50 -23.56 2.14 -19.43
CA GLU A 50 -22.87 1.89 -20.70
C GLU A 50 -21.53 2.62 -20.74
N SER A 51 -21.52 3.90 -20.31
CA SER A 51 -20.31 4.71 -20.25
C SER A 51 -19.27 4.10 -19.31
N MET A 52 -19.69 3.60 -18.14
CA MET A 52 -18.82 2.91 -17.19
C MET A 52 -18.21 1.63 -17.80
N PHE A 53 -19.02 0.85 -18.54
CA PHE A 53 -18.55 -0.36 -19.22
C PHE A 53 -17.54 -0.04 -20.33
N SER A 54 -17.84 0.93 -21.20
CA SER A 54 -16.92 1.36 -22.26
C SER A 54 -15.64 1.98 -21.71
N LEU A 55 -15.72 2.77 -20.62
CA LEU A 55 -14.53 3.30 -19.95
C LEU A 55 -13.71 2.20 -19.27
N PHE A 56 -14.34 1.14 -18.77
CA PHE A 56 -13.62 -0.04 -18.27
C PHE A 56 -12.85 -0.74 -19.40
N GLN A 57 -13.47 -0.94 -20.56
CA GLN A 57 -12.81 -1.48 -21.76
C GLN A 57 -11.64 -0.59 -22.23
N ILE A 58 -11.84 0.74 -22.23
CA ILE A 58 -10.78 1.69 -22.59
C ILE A 58 -9.63 1.65 -21.56
N MET A 59 -9.93 1.53 -20.27
CA MET A 59 -8.92 1.42 -19.21
C MET A 59 -8.04 0.17 -19.39
N THR A 60 -8.60 -0.95 -19.86
CA THR A 60 -7.82 -2.17 -20.16
C THR A 60 -7.07 -2.09 -21.50
N LEU A 61 -7.17 -0.94 -22.19
CA LEU A 61 -6.61 -0.69 -23.53
C LEU A 61 -7.14 -1.65 -24.60
N GLU A 62 -8.26 -2.33 -24.34
CA GLU A 62 -8.86 -3.27 -25.27
C GLU A 62 -9.60 -2.47 -26.37
N SER A 63 -9.11 -2.58 -27.61
CA SER A 63 -9.68 -1.92 -28.79
C SER A 63 -9.99 -0.43 -28.63
N TRP A 64 -9.37 0.27 -27.67
CA TRP A 64 -9.77 1.62 -27.28
C TRP A 64 -9.72 2.61 -28.46
N SER A 65 -8.66 2.54 -29.28
CA SER A 65 -8.48 3.45 -30.41
C SER A 65 -9.36 3.07 -31.60
N MET A 66 -9.14 1.89 -32.19
CA MET A 66 -9.83 1.48 -33.42
C MET A 66 -11.32 1.18 -33.20
N GLY A 67 -11.66 0.61 -32.04
CA GLY A 67 -13.02 0.16 -31.74
C GLY A 67 -13.93 1.25 -31.17
N ILE A 68 -13.39 2.26 -30.49
CA ILE A 68 -14.20 3.31 -29.82
C ILE A 68 -13.76 4.71 -30.26
N VAL A 69 -12.53 5.12 -29.95
CA VAL A 69 -12.13 6.54 -30.05
C VAL A 69 -12.08 7.04 -31.49
N ARG A 70 -11.62 6.25 -32.45
CA ARG A 70 -11.59 6.66 -33.87
C ARG A 70 -12.99 6.88 -34.45
N PRO A 71 -13.95 5.95 -34.30
CA PRO A 71 -15.35 6.22 -34.63
C PRO A 71 -15.90 7.48 -33.94
N VAL A 72 -15.61 7.66 -32.65
CA VAL A 72 -16.05 8.87 -31.92
C VAL A 72 -15.45 10.14 -32.51
N MET A 73 -14.19 10.11 -32.96
CA MET A 73 -13.53 11.25 -33.59
C MET A 73 -14.08 11.64 -34.96
N GLU A 74 -14.74 10.73 -35.68
CA GLU A 74 -15.40 11.07 -36.95
C GLU A 74 -16.50 12.12 -36.73
N GLN A 75 -17.19 12.06 -35.58
CA GLN A 75 -18.21 13.02 -35.19
C GLN A 75 -17.68 14.12 -34.24
N PHE A 76 -16.68 13.80 -33.42
CA PHE A 76 -16.10 14.70 -32.41
C PHE A 76 -14.56 14.75 -32.55
N PRO A 77 -14.01 15.59 -33.46
CA PRO A 77 -12.57 15.57 -33.80
C PRO A 77 -11.60 15.75 -32.62
N TYR A 78 -12.03 16.41 -31.54
CA TYR A 78 -11.22 16.66 -30.34
C TYR A 78 -11.42 15.62 -29.23
N ALA A 79 -12.24 14.58 -29.44
CA ALA A 79 -12.54 13.56 -28.44
C ALA A 79 -11.30 12.77 -27.99
N TRP A 80 -10.26 12.70 -28.81
CA TRP A 80 -8.99 12.07 -28.42
C TRP A 80 -8.44 12.61 -27.10
N SER A 81 -8.60 13.91 -26.85
CA SER A 81 -8.07 14.55 -25.63
C SER A 81 -8.74 14.00 -24.37
N PHE A 82 -10.06 13.81 -24.40
CA PHE A 82 -10.82 13.21 -23.31
C PHE A 82 -10.34 11.78 -23.01
N PHE A 83 -10.25 10.93 -24.04
CA PHE A 83 -9.87 9.53 -23.85
C PHE A 83 -8.40 9.34 -23.48
N VAL A 84 -7.49 10.13 -24.04
CA VAL A 84 -6.06 10.08 -23.68
C VAL A 84 -5.84 10.54 -22.24
N VAL A 85 -6.50 11.63 -21.82
CA VAL A 85 -6.44 12.08 -20.41
C VAL A 85 -7.01 11.02 -19.48
N PHE A 86 -8.15 10.41 -19.83
CA PHE A 86 -8.71 9.29 -19.07
C PHE A 86 -7.70 8.15 -18.93
N ILE A 87 -7.10 7.69 -20.04
CA ILE A 87 -6.13 6.58 -20.04
C ILE A 87 -4.92 6.90 -19.16
N ILE A 88 -4.36 8.11 -19.25
CA ILE A 88 -3.21 8.52 -18.44
C ILE A 88 -3.57 8.47 -16.96
N ILE A 89 -4.70 9.07 -16.57
CA ILE A 89 -5.13 9.13 -15.17
C ILE A 89 -5.47 7.74 -14.65
N SER A 90 -6.25 6.95 -15.38
CA SER A 90 -6.68 5.61 -14.95
C SER A 90 -5.48 4.67 -14.85
N SER A 91 -4.59 4.67 -15.85
CA SER A 91 -3.40 3.80 -15.86
C SER A 91 -2.44 4.17 -14.73
N PHE A 92 -2.23 5.47 -14.49
CA PHE A 92 -1.39 5.93 -13.38
C PHE A 92 -2.02 5.57 -12.03
N THR A 93 -3.33 5.71 -11.88
CA THR A 93 -4.04 5.36 -10.64
C THR A 93 -3.97 3.85 -10.37
N VAL A 94 -4.16 3.02 -11.39
CA VAL A 94 -4.01 1.56 -11.28
C VAL A 94 -2.56 1.18 -10.97
N LEU A 95 -1.57 1.83 -11.59
CA LEU A 95 -0.17 1.60 -11.26
C LEU A 95 0.13 1.94 -9.78
N ASN A 96 -0.36 3.08 -9.30
CA ASN A 96 -0.22 3.46 -7.90
C ASN A 96 -0.96 2.51 -6.95
N LEU A 97 -2.09 1.95 -7.37
CA LEU A 97 -2.80 0.91 -6.64
C LEU A 97 -1.93 -0.35 -6.49
N PHE A 98 -1.28 -0.80 -7.57
CA PHE A 98 -0.32 -1.92 -7.53
C PHE A 98 0.88 -1.61 -6.63
N ILE A 99 1.46 -0.41 -6.73
CA ILE A 99 2.58 0.00 -5.87
C ILE A 99 2.15 -0.01 -4.41
N ALA A 100 0.97 0.54 -4.08
CA ALA A 100 0.43 0.54 -2.72
C ALA A 100 0.27 -0.90 -2.18
N ILE A 101 -0.27 -1.81 -2.97
CA ILE A 101 -0.40 -3.25 -2.62
C ILE A 101 0.97 -3.86 -2.34
N ILE A 102 1.95 -3.62 -3.21
CA ILE A 102 3.31 -4.18 -3.08
C ILE A 102 3.98 -3.63 -1.81
N VAL A 103 3.89 -2.31 -1.58
CA VAL A 103 4.49 -1.66 -0.41
C VAL A 103 3.85 -2.18 0.88
N ASP A 104 2.52 -2.27 0.94
CA ASP A 104 1.79 -2.81 2.09
C ASP A 104 2.20 -4.26 2.38
N SER A 105 2.30 -5.09 1.33
CA SER A 105 2.78 -6.48 1.45
C SER A 105 4.24 -6.58 1.92
N MET A 106 5.13 -5.70 1.43
CA MET A 106 6.53 -5.69 1.88
C MET A 106 6.64 -5.20 3.33
N GLN A 107 5.83 -4.22 3.74
CA GLN A 107 5.80 -3.73 5.11
C GLN A 107 5.31 -4.79 6.09
N THR A 108 4.29 -5.58 5.75
CA THR A 108 3.83 -6.70 6.60
C THR A 108 4.93 -7.75 6.79
N LEU A 109 5.63 -8.13 5.71
CA LEU A 109 6.74 -9.09 5.81
C LEU A 109 7.92 -8.58 6.65
N ASN A 110 8.21 -7.28 6.57
CA ASN A 110 9.31 -6.67 7.32
C ASN A 110 8.93 -6.36 8.77
N ALA A 111 7.67 -6.01 9.07
CA ALA A 111 7.18 -5.75 10.42
C ALA A 111 7.32 -7.00 11.31
N ASP A 112 6.92 -8.17 10.80
CA ASP A 112 7.09 -9.46 11.48
C ASP A 112 8.56 -9.79 11.76
N GLY A 113 9.47 -9.37 10.88
CA GLY A 113 10.92 -9.55 11.04
C GLY A 113 11.54 -8.55 12.03
N GLN A 114 11.09 -7.30 11.99
CA GLN A 114 11.59 -6.21 12.83
C GLN A 114 11.17 -6.39 14.29
N GLU A 115 9.91 -6.73 14.57
CA GLU A 115 9.44 -7.02 15.93
C GLU A 115 10.23 -8.17 16.57
N ARG A 116 10.43 -9.27 15.84
CA ARG A 116 11.23 -10.41 16.32
C ARG A 116 12.70 -10.06 16.57
N THR A 117 13.25 -9.15 15.78
CA THR A 117 14.63 -8.69 15.94
C THR A 117 14.75 -7.78 17.17
N VAL A 118 13.82 -6.86 17.35
CA VAL A 118 13.78 -5.96 18.52
C VAL A 118 13.55 -6.75 19.81
N GLU A 119 12.64 -7.74 19.80
CA GLU A 119 12.39 -8.63 20.93
C GLU A 119 13.65 -9.43 21.30
N ARG A 120 14.35 -10.03 20.32
CA ARG A 120 15.62 -10.73 20.56
C ARG A 120 16.70 -9.81 21.13
N ILE A 121 16.82 -8.59 20.61
CA ILE A 121 17.79 -7.61 21.11
C ILE A 121 17.46 -7.23 22.56
N GLY A 122 16.19 -7.03 22.89
CA GLY A 122 15.74 -6.77 24.26
C GLY A 122 16.11 -7.90 25.22
N ILE A 123 15.86 -9.16 24.85
CA ILE A 123 16.22 -10.32 25.67
C ILE A 123 17.74 -10.39 25.91
N VAL A 124 18.56 -10.21 24.87
CA VAL A 124 20.03 -10.25 25.00
C VAL A 124 20.56 -9.10 25.86
N LEU A 125 20.01 -7.88 25.70
CA LEU A 125 20.40 -6.72 26.51
C LEU A 125 20.05 -6.91 27.99
N ASP A 126 18.88 -7.47 28.30
CA ASP A 126 18.48 -7.76 29.68
C ASP A 126 19.39 -8.83 30.32
N GLU A 127 19.74 -9.89 29.58
CA GLU A 127 20.70 -10.90 30.04
C GLU A 127 22.09 -10.30 30.33
N ASP A 128 22.61 -9.46 29.42
CA ASP A 128 23.91 -8.81 29.60
C ASP A 128 23.88 -7.82 30.77
N THR A 129 22.80 -7.07 30.93
CA THR A 129 22.64 -6.11 32.04
C THR A 129 22.59 -6.83 33.39
N GLN A 130 21.90 -7.97 33.48
CA GLN A 130 21.88 -8.79 34.69
C GLN A 130 23.27 -9.34 35.03
N LYS A 131 24.00 -9.90 34.05
CA LYS A 131 25.36 -10.38 34.26
C LYS A 131 26.30 -9.29 34.77
N VAL A 132 26.26 -8.12 34.16
CA VAL A 132 27.08 -6.97 34.60
C VAL A 132 26.72 -6.55 36.02
N SER A 133 25.43 -6.52 36.36
CA SER A 133 24.97 -6.20 37.73
C SER A 133 25.48 -7.22 38.76
N ASP A 134 25.48 -8.51 38.42
CA ASP A 134 25.97 -9.58 39.27
C ASP A 134 27.48 -9.50 39.47
N GLU A 135 28.25 -9.26 38.40
CA GLU A 135 29.71 -9.06 38.47
C GLU A 135 30.08 -7.85 39.34
N ILE A 136 29.38 -6.71 39.18
CA ILE A 136 29.58 -5.52 40.03
C ILE A 136 29.29 -5.84 41.50
N SER A 137 28.25 -6.64 41.76
CA SER A 137 27.88 -7.03 43.13
C SER A 137 28.93 -7.93 43.78
N GLN A 138 29.50 -8.87 43.03
CA GLN A 138 30.63 -9.71 43.48
C GLN A 138 31.88 -8.89 43.74
N LEU A 139 32.29 -8.01 42.82
CA LEU A 139 33.46 -7.14 43.00
C LEU A 139 33.31 -6.24 44.24
N ARG A 140 32.11 -5.71 44.48
CA ARG A 140 31.81 -4.92 45.70
C ARG A 140 31.85 -5.74 46.98
N ALA A 141 31.59 -7.05 46.92
CA ALA A 141 31.74 -7.95 48.07
C ALA A 141 33.23 -8.21 48.35
N GLU A 142 34.00 -8.54 47.32
CA GLU A 142 35.43 -8.84 47.40
C GLU A 142 36.24 -7.62 47.89
N ILE A 143 35.94 -6.42 47.38
CA ILE A 143 36.54 -5.17 47.88
C ILE A 143 36.23 -4.95 49.36
N ARG A 144 35.01 -5.26 49.83
CA ARG A 144 34.65 -5.11 51.25
C ARG A 144 35.43 -6.08 52.13
N GLU A 145 35.61 -7.32 51.68
CA GLU A 145 36.38 -8.34 52.36
C GLU A 145 37.86 -7.94 52.48
N LEU A 146 38.52 -7.59 51.36
CA LEU A 146 39.90 -7.11 51.34
C LEU A 146 40.10 -5.88 52.23
N ARG A 147 39.15 -4.93 52.22
CA ARG A 147 39.24 -3.74 53.07
C ARG A 147 39.16 -4.11 54.55
N SER A 148 38.38 -5.12 54.91
CA SER A 148 38.29 -5.61 56.29
C SER A 148 39.58 -6.29 56.75
N GLU A 149 40.22 -7.09 55.89
CA GLU A 149 41.50 -7.74 56.17
C GLU A 149 42.63 -6.71 56.36
N VAL A 150 42.75 -5.74 55.46
CA VAL A 150 43.76 -4.67 55.56
C VAL A 150 43.59 -3.82 56.83
N THR A 151 42.36 -3.62 57.29
CA THR A 151 42.09 -2.89 58.53
C THR A 151 42.49 -3.71 59.76
N ARG A 152 42.33 -5.03 59.69
CA ARG A 152 42.67 -5.99 60.75
C ARG A 152 44.17 -6.24 60.87
N ASP A 153 44.89 -6.18 59.76
CA ASP A 153 46.36 -6.35 59.73
C ASP A 153 47.13 -5.08 60.16
N ARG A 154 46.43 -3.94 60.24
CA ARG A 154 46.98 -2.65 60.70
C ARG A 154 46.72 -2.35 62.18
N SER A 155 45.96 -3.17 62.89
CA SER A 155 45.67 -3.05 64.34
C SER A 155 46.50 -4.02 65.15
#